data_AF-A0A4Y7JT58-F1
#
_entry.id   AF-A0A4Y7JT58-F1
#
_cell.length_a   1.000
_cell.length_b   1.000
_cell.length_c   1.000
_cell.angle_alpha   90.00
_cell.angle_beta   90.00
_cell.angle_gamma   90.00
#
_symmetry.space_group_name_H-M   'P 1'
#
loop_
_entity.id
_entity.type
_entity.pdbx_description
1 polymer ?
#
loop_
_entity_poly.entity_id
_entity_poly.type
_entity_poly.pdbx_seq_one_letter_code
_entity_poly.pdbx_strand_id
1 'polypeptide(L)'
;RERRRGFKQQQQKKRYRESRLQSPAFLLTTKMPKSKRNRPVTLSKTKKKGREQKEKIVESIRKAVEDYNSIYVFSFENMRNLKFKEFREQLKSSSRFFLGSNKVMQISLGRSVSDEIRPGLHKVSKLLHGDAGLCFTNLRKEEIMRLFAEFEEHDFARTGTTSTEKVELQEGPLEQFSHEMEPFLRKQGMPVRLNKGVIELVSDFVVCEEGKPLSPEASRILRLLGNKMATFRLHVICRWSPEDFEVLKEGLELSDIESS
;
A
#
# COMPACT_ATOMS: atom_id res chain seq x y z
N ARG A 1 -75.00 35.92 -32.13
CA ARG A 1 -73.70 35.62 -32.79
C ARG A 1 -72.69 34.92 -31.87
N GLU A 2 -72.94 34.79 -30.56
CA GLU A 2 -71.96 34.19 -29.61
C GLU A 2 -72.01 32.65 -29.51
N ARG A 3 -73.17 32.01 -29.72
CA ARG A 3 -73.27 30.53 -29.65
C ARG A 3 -72.50 29.77 -30.74
N ARG A 4 -72.15 30.41 -31.88
CA ARG A 4 -71.33 29.78 -32.94
C ARG A 4 -69.82 29.82 -32.67
N ARG A 5 -69.34 30.67 -31.76
CA ARG A 5 -67.91 30.76 -31.42
C ARG A 5 -67.47 29.68 -30.42
N GLY A 6 -68.34 29.30 -29.47
CA GLY A 6 -68.05 28.23 -28.50
C GLY A 6 -67.91 26.84 -29.12
N PHE A 7 -68.72 26.52 -30.15
CA PHE A 7 -68.69 25.22 -30.82
C PHE A 7 -67.39 24.98 -31.62
N LYS A 8 -66.82 26.03 -32.24
CA LYS A 8 -65.54 25.93 -32.96
C LYS A 8 -64.35 25.70 -32.03
N GLN A 9 -64.34 26.31 -30.84
CA GLN A 9 -63.28 26.09 -29.86
C GLN A 9 -63.33 24.69 -29.22
N GLN A 10 -64.51 24.12 -29.00
CA GLN A 10 -64.64 22.75 -28.49
C GLN A 10 -64.21 21.69 -29.51
N GLN A 11 -64.50 21.88 -30.80
CA GLN A 11 -64.02 20.95 -31.84
C GLN A 11 -62.50 21.04 -32.05
N GLN A 12 -61.90 22.23 -31.92
CA GLN A 12 -60.44 22.39 -32.02
C GLN A 12 -59.70 21.73 -30.84
N LYS A 13 -60.24 21.83 -29.62
CA LYS A 13 -59.68 21.15 -28.44
C LYS A 13 -59.81 19.62 -28.50
N LYS A 14 -60.91 19.08 -29.06
CA LYS A 14 -61.05 17.62 -29.26
C LYS A 14 -60.05 17.09 -30.29
N ARG A 15 -59.89 17.77 -31.44
CA ARG A 15 -58.90 17.38 -32.46
C ARG A 15 -57.45 17.42 -31.95
N TYR A 16 -57.13 18.35 -31.04
CA TYR A 16 -55.79 18.44 -30.45
C TYR A 16 -55.52 17.36 -29.37
N ARG A 17 -56.57 16.81 -28.76
CA ARG A 17 -56.47 15.71 -27.79
C ARG A 17 -56.38 14.35 -28.48
N GLU A 18 -57.10 14.17 -29.58
CA GLU A 18 -57.05 12.93 -30.38
C GLU A 18 -55.74 12.79 -31.17
N SER A 19 -55.13 13.90 -31.64
CA SER A 19 -53.83 13.84 -32.32
C SER A 19 -52.65 13.48 -31.42
N ARG A 20 -52.79 13.61 -30.09
CA ARG A 20 -51.75 13.23 -29.11
C ARG A 20 -51.78 11.74 -28.73
N LEU A 21 -52.87 11.03 -29.04
CA LEU A 21 -53.04 9.62 -28.69
C LEU A 21 -52.66 8.65 -29.84
N GLN A 22 -52.20 9.17 -30.98
CA GLN A 22 -51.80 8.39 -32.15
C GLN A 22 -50.41 8.79 -32.69
N SER A 23 -49.44 8.97 -31.78
CA SER A 23 -48.03 9.01 -32.18
C SER A 23 -47.31 7.81 -31.56
N PRO A 24 -46.99 6.77 -32.34
CA PRO A 24 -46.20 5.63 -31.87
C PRO A 24 -44.73 6.09 -31.81
N ALA A 25 -44.41 6.90 -30.79
CA ALA A 25 -43.04 7.16 -30.41
C ALA A 25 -42.48 5.89 -29.77
N PHE A 26 -42.06 4.98 -30.64
CA PHE A 26 -40.85 4.18 -30.52
C PHE A 26 -40.30 4.12 -29.09
N LEU A 27 -40.65 3.05 -28.37
CA LEU A 27 -39.92 2.56 -27.20
C LEU A 27 -38.52 2.12 -27.63
N LEU A 28 -37.67 3.07 -28.04
CA LEU A 28 -36.24 2.90 -27.95
C LEU A 28 -35.92 2.89 -26.48
N THR A 29 -35.61 1.71 -25.94
CA THR A 29 -34.89 1.55 -24.70
C THR A 29 -33.53 2.26 -24.86
N THR A 30 -33.54 3.58 -24.72
CA THR A 30 -32.34 4.40 -24.64
C THR A 30 -31.66 3.98 -23.35
N LYS A 31 -30.64 3.14 -23.48
CA LYS A 31 -29.76 2.77 -22.38
C LYS A 31 -29.12 4.08 -21.89
N MET A 32 -29.71 4.70 -20.86
CA MET A 32 -29.23 5.99 -20.35
C MET A 32 -27.73 5.88 -20.08
N PRO A 33 -26.89 6.83 -20.54
CA PRO A 33 -25.47 6.80 -20.25
C PRO A 33 -25.30 6.77 -18.72
N LYS A 34 -24.66 5.70 -18.23
CA LYS A 34 -24.40 5.52 -16.78
C LYS A 34 -23.89 6.84 -16.21
N SER A 35 -24.51 7.33 -15.14
CA SER A 35 -24.09 8.54 -14.44
C SER A 35 -22.57 8.50 -14.20
N LYS A 36 -21.83 9.32 -14.95
CA LYS A 36 -20.37 9.45 -14.84
C LYS A 36 -20.12 10.58 -13.85
N ARG A 37 -19.58 10.26 -12.67
CA ARG A 37 -19.09 11.28 -11.73
C ARG A 37 -17.96 12.06 -12.41
N ASN A 38 -17.98 13.38 -12.26
CA ASN A 38 -16.89 14.22 -12.74
C ASN A 38 -15.59 13.75 -12.09
N ARG A 39 -14.60 13.40 -12.91
CA ARG A 39 -13.27 13.02 -12.45
C ARG A 39 -12.40 14.28 -12.55
N PRO A 40 -11.98 14.88 -11.43
CA PRO A 40 -11.06 16.02 -11.48
C PRO A 40 -9.77 15.58 -12.19
N VAL A 41 -9.45 16.23 -13.32
CA VAL A 41 -8.25 15.95 -14.09
C VAL A 41 -7.10 16.72 -13.47
N THR A 42 -6.09 16.00 -12.97
CA THR A 42 -4.90 16.60 -12.37
C THR A 42 -3.95 17.11 -13.44
N LEU A 43 -3.51 18.37 -13.36
CA LEU A 43 -2.53 18.98 -14.28
C LEU A 43 -1.08 18.57 -13.99
N SER A 44 -0.86 17.53 -13.18
CA SER A 44 0.48 17.06 -12.81
C SER A 44 1.25 16.56 -14.02
N LYS A 45 2.53 16.92 -14.13
CA LYS A 45 3.43 16.48 -15.21
C LYS A 45 3.81 14.99 -15.15
N THR A 46 3.46 14.29 -14.08
CA THR A 46 3.84 12.89 -13.86
C THR A 46 3.03 11.95 -14.74
N LYS A 47 3.67 11.35 -15.75
CA LYS A 47 3.06 10.32 -16.60
C LYS A 47 2.89 9.02 -15.81
N LYS A 48 1.82 8.28 -16.11
CA LYS A 48 1.60 6.95 -15.52
C LYS A 48 2.71 6.00 -15.96
N LYS A 49 3.28 5.28 -15.00
CA LYS A 49 4.26 4.23 -15.24
C LYS A 49 3.54 3.04 -15.89
N GLY A 50 3.86 2.79 -17.16
CA GLY A 50 3.20 1.79 -17.99
C GLY A 50 3.91 0.44 -18.01
N ARG A 51 3.55 -0.36 -19.01
CA ARG A 51 4.13 -1.68 -19.29
C ARG A 51 5.65 -1.62 -19.48
N GLU A 52 6.15 -0.59 -20.16
CA GLU A 52 7.59 -0.39 -20.41
C GLU A 52 8.44 -0.41 -19.14
N GLN A 53 7.95 0.17 -18.03
CA GLN A 53 8.71 0.14 -16.78
C GLN A 53 8.78 -1.25 -16.17
N LYS A 54 7.72 -2.06 -16.32
CA LYS A 54 7.72 -3.44 -15.87
C LYS A 54 8.69 -4.28 -16.70
N GLU A 55 8.72 -4.06 -18.01
CA GLU A 55 9.67 -4.71 -18.92
C GLU A 55 11.12 -4.35 -18.57
N LYS A 56 11.40 -3.08 -18.27
CA LYS A 56 12.73 -2.66 -17.77
C LYS A 56 13.13 -3.35 -16.47
N ILE A 57 12.18 -3.57 -15.55
CA ILE A 57 12.45 -4.30 -14.31
C ILE A 57 12.76 -5.76 -14.61
N VAL A 58 12.00 -6.40 -15.50
CA VAL A 58 12.26 -7.79 -15.92
C VAL A 58 13.66 -7.90 -16.51
N GLU A 59 14.01 -7.05 -17.48
CA GLU A 59 15.33 -7.06 -18.10
C GLU A 59 16.46 -6.82 -17.09
N SER A 60 16.27 -5.89 -16.16
CA SER A 60 17.25 -5.62 -15.10
C SER A 60 17.45 -6.80 -14.16
N ILE A 61 16.38 -7.56 -13.87
CA ILE A 61 16.47 -8.76 -13.03
C ILE A 61 17.20 -9.87 -13.78
N ARG A 62 16.89 -10.09 -15.07
CA ARG A 62 17.58 -11.09 -15.91
C ARG A 62 19.09 -10.84 -15.96
N LYS A 63 19.47 -9.58 -16.19
CA LYS A 63 20.88 -9.17 -16.15
C LYS A 63 21.51 -9.41 -14.77
N ALA A 64 20.80 -9.12 -13.68
CA ALA A 64 21.30 -9.38 -12.34
C ALA A 64 21.44 -10.88 -12.01
N VAL A 65 20.63 -11.76 -12.62
CA VAL A 65 20.83 -13.21 -12.50
C VAL A 65 22.16 -13.62 -13.12
N GLU A 66 22.58 -12.96 -14.20
CA GLU A 66 23.86 -13.23 -14.88
C GLU A 66 25.07 -12.67 -14.11
N ASP A 67 24.97 -11.41 -13.65
CA ASP A 67 26.05 -10.65 -13.01
C ASP A 67 26.40 -11.13 -11.59
N TYR A 68 25.50 -11.86 -10.91
CA TYR A 68 25.66 -12.24 -9.51
C TYR A 68 25.61 -13.75 -9.26
N ASN A 69 26.32 -14.18 -8.22
CA ASN A 69 26.49 -15.60 -7.86
C ASN A 69 25.40 -16.11 -6.91
N SER A 70 24.74 -15.24 -6.14
CA SER A 70 23.74 -15.65 -5.17
C SER A 70 22.52 -14.74 -5.17
N ILE A 71 21.36 -15.34 -4.94
CA ILE A 71 20.07 -14.65 -4.88
C ILE A 71 19.43 -14.97 -3.54
N TYR A 72 18.96 -13.94 -2.86
CA TYR A 72 18.24 -14.04 -1.61
C TYR A 72 16.83 -13.49 -1.78
N VAL A 73 15.84 -14.23 -1.26
CA VAL A 73 14.50 -13.69 -1.05
C VAL A 73 14.44 -13.20 0.38
N PHE A 74 13.96 -11.98 0.58
CA PHE A 74 13.72 -11.45 1.91
C PHE A 74 12.30 -10.92 2.03
N SER A 75 11.71 -11.08 3.21
CA SER A 75 10.54 -10.31 3.61
C SER A 75 10.94 -9.08 4.40
N PHE A 76 10.05 -8.11 4.44
CA PHE A 76 10.24 -6.89 5.22
C PHE A 76 8.95 -6.53 5.94
N GLU A 77 9.09 -5.92 7.11
CA GLU A 77 7.97 -5.41 7.89
C GLU A 77 8.12 -3.91 8.07
N ASN A 78 7.01 -3.16 8.04
CA ASN A 78 7.01 -1.71 8.29
C ASN A 78 8.00 -0.88 7.43
N MET A 79 8.31 -1.33 6.20
CA MET A 79 9.33 -0.71 5.35
C MET A 79 9.15 0.80 5.11
N ARG A 80 10.29 1.50 5.11
CA ARG A 80 10.40 2.93 4.83
C ARG A 80 11.36 3.20 3.68
N ASN A 81 10.86 3.89 2.66
CA ASN A 81 11.60 4.13 1.41
C ASN A 81 12.93 4.86 1.64
N LEU A 82 12.99 5.80 2.59
CA LEU A 82 14.21 6.56 2.87
C LEU A 82 15.31 5.66 3.45
N LYS A 83 14.99 4.96 4.55
CA LYS A 83 15.91 4.03 5.23
C LYS A 83 16.36 2.90 4.33
N PHE A 84 15.44 2.32 3.56
CA PHE A 84 15.81 1.27 2.63
C PHE A 84 16.65 1.77 1.45
N LYS A 85 16.50 3.05 1.05
CA LYS A 85 17.37 3.65 0.04
C LYS A 85 18.80 3.84 0.58
N GLU A 86 18.95 4.24 1.83
CA GLU A 86 20.26 4.35 2.51
C GLU A 86 20.94 2.97 2.57
N PHE A 87 20.21 1.94 3.02
CA PHE A 87 20.71 0.56 3.04
C PHE A 87 21.13 0.06 1.65
N ARG A 88 20.33 0.33 0.62
CA ARG A 88 20.68 0.00 -0.77
C ARG A 88 21.92 0.72 -1.28
N GLU A 89 22.13 1.97 -0.87
CA GLU A 89 23.28 2.75 -1.33
C GLU A 89 24.57 2.23 -0.67
N GLN A 90 24.52 1.82 0.61
CA GLN A 90 25.66 1.19 1.30
C GLN A 90 26.11 -0.10 0.62
N LEU A 91 25.18 -0.90 0.09
CA LEU A 91 25.45 -2.20 -0.54
C LEU A 91 25.52 -2.15 -2.06
N LYS A 92 25.52 -0.97 -2.67
CA LYS A 92 25.40 -0.79 -4.13
C LYS A 92 26.57 -1.38 -4.94
N SER A 93 27.75 -1.45 -4.34
CA SER A 93 28.95 -2.00 -4.99
C SER A 93 28.96 -3.53 -5.04
N SER A 94 28.34 -4.18 -4.06
CA SER A 94 28.40 -5.64 -3.88
C SER A 94 27.07 -6.35 -4.16
N SER A 95 25.96 -5.61 -4.09
CA SER A 95 24.61 -6.17 -4.08
C SER A 95 23.60 -5.32 -4.84
N ARG A 96 22.58 -5.97 -5.38
CA ARG A 96 21.47 -5.35 -6.11
C ARG A 96 20.12 -5.79 -5.56
N PHE A 97 19.33 -4.82 -5.13
CA PHE A 97 18.01 -5.07 -4.55
C PHE A 97 16.89 -4.75 -5.55
N PHE A 98 15.93 -5.65 -5.65
CA PHE A 98 14.69 -5.45 -6.41
C PHE A 98 13.48 -5.52 -5.49
N LEU A 99 12.64 -4.50 -5.60
CA LEU A 99 11.31 -4.46 -5.01
C LEU A 99 10.33 -4.08 -6.11
N GLY A 100 9.22 -4.81 -6.19
CA GLY A 100 8.23 -4.60 -7.22
C GLY A 100 7.05 -5.52 -7.03
N SER A 101 6.22 -5.65 -8.06
CA SER A 101 5.15 -6.64 -8.04
C SER A 101 5.76 -8.04 -8.02
N ASN A 102 5.43 -8.85 -7.01
CA ASN A 102 5.89 -10.23 -6.89
C ASN A 102 5.67 -11.01 -8.18
N LYS A 103 4.54 -10.79 -8.85
CA LYS A 103 4.23 -11.47 -10.12
C LYS A 103 5.19 -11.13 -11.25
N VAL A 104 5.72 -9.90 -11.29
CA VAL A 104 6.74 -9.48 -12.27
C VAL A 104 8.08 -10.13 -11.93
N MET A 105 8.45 -10.15 -10.66
CA MET A 105 9.70 -10.80 -10.19
C MET A 105 9.70 -12.33 -10.45
N GLN A 106 8.56 -12.99 -10.23
CA GLN A 106 8.36 -14.40 -10.56
C GLN A 106 8.48 -14.68 -12.07
N ILE A 107 7.96 -13.79 -12.93
CA ILE A 107 8.10 -13.94 -14.39
C ILE A 107 9.57 -13.76 -14.79
N SER A 108 10.29 -12.83 -14.17
CA SER A 108 11.69 -12.58 -14.54
C SER A 108 12.62 -13.72 -14.17
N LEU A 109 12.34 -14.49 -13.10
CA LEU A 109 13.14 -15.64 -12.70
C LEU A 109 12.74 -16.94 -13.43
N GLY A 110 11.46 -17.05 -13.78
CA GLY A 110 10.84 -18.27 -14.30
C GLY A 110 9.89 -18.88 -13.28
N ARG A 111 8.69 -19.29 -13.71
CA ARG A 111 7.68 -19.92 -12.83
C ARG A 111 7.71 -21.44 -12.89
N SER A 112 8.18 -21.98 -14.01
CA SER A 112 8.27 -23.40 -14.30
C SER A 112 9.73 -23.76 -14.56
N VAL A 113 10.05 -25.05 -14.51
CA VAL A 113 11.38 -25.58 -14.86
C VAL A 113 11.72 -25.28 -16.33
N SER A 114 10.72 -25.16 -17.21
CA SER A 114 10.93 -24.87 -18.63
C SER A 114 11.23 -23.40 -18.92
N ASP A 115 10.80 -22.49 -18.05
CA ASP A 115 10.95 -21.04 -18.21
C ASP A 115 12.07 -20.44 -17.35
N GLU A 116 12.83 -21.27 -16.61
CA GLU A 116 13.85 -20.78 -15.70
C GLU A 116 15.14 -20.40 -16.42
N ILE A 117 15.73 -19.28 -16.00
CA ILE A 117 16.97 -18.76 -16.59
C ILE A 117 18.17 -19.61 -16.15
N ARG A 118 18.13 -20.08 -14.91
CA ARG A 118 19.12 -20.97 -14.30
C ARG A 118 18.39 -22.04 -13.51
N PRO A 119 18.98 -23.25 -13.41
CA PRO A 119 18.37 -24.37 -12.71
C PRO A 119 18.03 -24.01 -11.26
N GLY A 120 16.79 -24.31 -10.85
CA GLY A 120 16.33 -24.12 -9.48
C GLY A 120 15.75 -22.73 -9.15
N LEU A 121 15.76 -21.78 -10.09
CA LEU A 121 15.17 -20.45 -9.86
C LEU A 121 13.64 -20.49 -9.74
N HIS A 122 12.98 -21.49 -10.33
CA HIS A 122 11.54 -21.67 -10.14
C HIS A 122 11.17 -21.84 -8.65
N LYS A 123 12.04 -22.42 -7.81
CA LYS A 123 11.83 -22.57 -6.36
C LYS A 123 11.84 -21.20 -5.65
N VAL A 124 12.75 -20.32 -6.05
CA VAL A 124 12.83 -18.93 -5.57
C VAL A 124 11.54 -18.17 -5.90
N SER A 125 11.03 -18.34 -7.12
CA SER A 125 9.78 -17.72 -7.55
C SER A 125 8.58 -18.10 -6.69
N LYS A 126 8.46 -19.37 -6.26
CA LYS A 126 7.35 -19.82 -5.41
C LYS A 126 7.34 -19.12 -4.05
N LEU A 127 8.51 -18.78 -3.52
CA LEU A 127 8.64 -18.11 -2.21
C LEU A 127 8.40 -16.59 -2.26
N LEU A 128 8.26 -15.99 -3.44
CA LEU A 128 7.93 -14.56 -3.58
C LEU A 128 6.44 -14.28 -3.34
N HIS A 129 6.03 -14.19 -2.08
CA HIS A 129 4.68 -13.83 -1.65
C HIS A 129 4.68 -12.73 -0.57
N GLY A 130 3.57 -12.01 -0.45
CA GLY A 130 3.44 -10.91 0.54
C GLY A 130 4.42 -9.77 0.30
N ASP A 131 4.92 -9.20 1.40
CA ASP A 131 5.91 -8.13 1.41
C ASP A 131 7.33 -8.71 1.26
N ALA A 132 7.66 -9.07 0.02
CA ALA A 132 8.92 -9.73 -0.34
C ALA A 132 9.73 -8.97 -1.39
N GLY A 133 11.04 -9.18 -1.38
CA GLY A 133 12.01 -8.61 -2.30
C GLY A 133 13.11 -9.59 -2.67
N LEU A 134 13.87 -9.23 -3.70
CA LEU A 134 15.04 -9.97 -4.16
C LEU A 134 16.31 -9.17 -3.86
N CYS A 135 17.34 -9.86 -3.38
CA CYS A 135 18.68 -9.35 -3.22
C CYS A 135 19.65 -10.24 -4.00
N PHE A 136 20.31 -9.67 -4.99
CA PHE A 136 21.39 -10.31 -5.74
C PHE A 136 22.70 -9.85 -5.15
N THR A 137 23.62 -10.76 -4.86
CA THR A 137 24.87 -10.39 -4.20
C THR A 137 25.99 -11.37 -4.48
N ASN A 138 27.22 -10.87 -4.41
CA ASN A 138 28.45 -11.65 -4.48
C ASN A 138 29.12 -11.81 -3.11
N LEU A 139 28.48 -11.32 -2.03
CA LEU A 139 28.96 -11.47 -0.67
C LEU A 139 28.72 -12.89 -0.13
N ARG A 140 29.48 -13.24 0.91
CA ARG A 140 29.33 -14.53 1.60
C ARG A 140 28.01 -14.59 2.37
N LYS A 141 27.49 -15.81 2.55
CA LYS A 141 26.25 -16.08 3.29
C LYS A 141 26.23 -15.41 4.67
N GLU A 142 27.29 -15.63 5.45
CA GLU A 142 27.43 -15.11 6.81
C GLU A 142 27.33 -13.58 6.87
N GLU A 143 27.97 -12.90 5.91
CA GLU A 143 27.98 -11.45 5.83
C GLU A 143 26.59 -10.89 5.52
N ILE A 144 25.88 -11.49 4.55
CA ILE A 144 24.51 -11.09 4.21
C ILE A 144 23.55 -11.34 5.38
N MET A 145 23.65 -12.50 6.02
CA MET A 145 22.82 -12.82 7.19
C MET A 145 23.04 -11.83 8.32
N ARG A 146 24.31 -11.46 8.58
CA ARG A 146 24.64 -10.44 9.57
C ARG A 146 24.09 -9.07 9.19
N LEU A 147 24.28 -8.62 7.96
CA LEU A 147 23.80 -7.32 7.49
C LEU A 147 22.28 -7.19 7.60
N PHE A 148 21.54 -8.25 7.31
CA PHE A 148 20.08 -8.25 7.41
C PHE A 148 19.61 -8.30 8.88
N ALA A 149 20.31 -9.02 9.75
CA ALA A 149 20.00 -9.09 11.17
C ALA A 149 20.35 -7.81 11.94
N GLU A 150 21.44 -7.14 11.58
CA GLU A 150 21.89 -5.88 12.18
C GLU A 150 21.04 -4.69 11.70
N PHE A 151 20.38 -4.81 10.56
CA PHE A 151 19.53 -3.76 10.03
C PHE A 151 18.19 -3.70 10.77
N GLU A 152 18.11 -2.77 11.71
CA GLU A 152 16.91 -2.46 12.48
C GLU A 152 16.69 -0.94 12.55
N GLU A 153 15.48 -0.48 12.18
CA GLU A 153 15.12 0.94 12.19
C GLU A 153 13.74 1.16 12.81
N HIS A 154 13.67 2.02 13.83
CA HIS A 154 12.40 2.37 14.47
C HIS A 154 11.71 3.55 13.76
N ASP A 155 10.43 3.39 13.47
CA ASP A 155 9.55 4.42 12.89
C ASP A 155 8.21 4.46 13.65
N PHE A 156 7.41 5.48 13.34
CA PHE A 156 6.06 5.66 13.85
C PHE A 156 5.15 4.56 13.31
N ALA A 157 4.38 3.97 14.22
CA ALA A 157 3.40 2.97 13.88
C ALA A 157 2.25 3.57 13.05
N ARG A 158 1.71 2.75 12.16
CA ARG A 158 0.62 3.15 11.27
C ARG A 158 -0.70 2.59 11.80
N THR A 159 -1.80 3.10 11.27
CA THR A 159 -3.11 2.53 11.50
C THR A 159 -3.10 1.03 11.18
N GLY A 160 -3.65 0.23 12.10
CA GLY A 160 -3.72 -1.23 11.98
C GLY A 160 -2.46 -1.98 12.46
N THR A 161 -1.33 -1.29 12.71
CA THR A 161 -0.17 -1.91 13.37
C THR A 161 -0.53 -2.25 14.81
N THR A 162 -0.12 -3.42 15.30
CA THR A 162 -0.30 -3.82 16.70
C THR A 162 0.59 -2.98 17.62
N SER A 163 0.03 -2.43 18.69
CA SER A 163 0.80 -1.66 19.68
C SER A 163 1.73 -2.58 20.47
N THR A 164 3.00 -2.20 20.60
CA THR A 164 4.01 -2.94 21.38
C THR A 164 3.97 -2.63 22.87
N GLU A 165 3.39 -1.50 23.24
CA GLU A 165 3.28 -1.02 24.62
C GLU A 165 1.96 -0.26 24.81
N LYS A 166 1.54 -0.10 26.06
CA LYS A 166 0.42 0.78 26.43
C LYS A 166 0.92 2.22 26.55
N VAL A 167 0.25 3.16 25.90
CA VAL A 167 0.53 4.60 26.08
C VAL A 167 -0.69 5.29 26.63
N GLU A 168 -0.52 5.87 27.81
CA GLU A 168 -1.50 6.70 28.50
C GLU A 168 -0.90 8.07 28.81
N LEU A 169 -1.73 9.11 28.68
CA LEU A 169 -1.40 10.47 29.05
C LEU A 169 -2.22 10.82 30.29
N GLN A 170 -1.53 11.31 31.32
CA GLN A 170 -2.15 11.78 32.55
C GLN A 170 -2.76 13.17 32.36
N GLU A 171 -3.77 13.51 33.15
CA GLU A 171 -4.33 14.86 33.20
C GLU A 171 -3.25 15.92 33.49
N GLY A 172 -3.41 17.11 32.89
CA GLY A 172 -2.47 18.22 33.08
C GLY A 172 -1.97 18.89 31.79
N PRO A 173 -1.02 19.82 31.89
CA PRO A 173 -0.51 20.59 30.76
C PRO A 173 0.34 19.76 29.80
N LEU A 174 0.04 19.89 28.50
CA LEU A 174 0.77 19.29 27.38
C LEU A 174 1.65 20.35 26.70
N GLU A 175 2.71 20.78 27.39
CA GLU A 175 3.62 21.83 26.94
C GLU A 175 4.40 21.48 25.65
N GLN A 176 4.47 20.19 25.31
CA GLN A 176 5.09 19.71 24.08
C GLN A 176 4.33 20.11 22.80
N PHE A 177 3.08 20.55 22.91
CA PHE A 177 2.23 20.91 21.77
C PHE A 177 2.02 22.43 21.66
N SER A 178 2.12 22.95 20.45
CA SER A 178 1.75 24.33 20.14
C SER A 178 0.23 24.53 20.27
N HIS A 179 -0.21 25.68 20.77
CA HIS A 179 -1.62 26.07 20.92
C HIS A 179 -2.46 25.90 19.63
N GLU A 180 -1.84 26.03 18.45
CA GLU A 180 -2.51 25.82 17.15
C GLU A 180 -2.96 24.37 16.92
N MET A 181 -2.34 23.40 17.61
CA MET A 181 -2.65 21.97 17.50
C MET A 181 -3.89 21.57 18.28
N GLU A 182 -4.41 22.44 19.15
CA GLU A 182 -5.56 22.15 20.02
C GLU A 182 -6.78 21.62 19.23
N PRO A 183 -7.23 22.27 18.14
CA PRO A 183 -8.38 21.77 17.37
C PRO A 183 -8.09 20.41 16.72
N PHE A 184 -6.83 20.15 16.34
CA PHE A 184 -6.41 18.88 15.76
C PHE A 184 -6.44 17.75 16.79
N LEU A 185 -5.90 17.99 18.00
CA LEU A 185 -5.89 17.01 19.09
C LEU A 185 -7.30 16.68 19.56
N ARG A 186 -8.17 17.69 19.69
CA ARG A 186 -9.60 17.48 19.97
C ARG A 186 -10.28 16.62 18.90
N LYS A 187 -9.94 16.84 17.62
CA LYS A 187 -10.45 16.03 16.51
C LYS A 187 -9.93 14.58 16.52
N GLN A 188 -8.77 14.32 17.11
CA GLN A 188 -8.27 12.95 17.34
C GLN A 188 -8.92 12.29 18.57
N GLY A 189 -9.85 12.96 19.25
CA GLY A 189 -10.58 12.40 20.39
C GLY A 189 -9.92 12.66 21.75
N MET A 190 -8.84 13.45 21.80
CA MET A 190 -8.24 13.81 23.09
C MET A 190 -9.12 14.83 23.84
N PRO A 191 -9.38 14.63 25.14
CA PRO A 191 -10.12 15.57 25.97
C PRO A 191 -9.22 16.77 26.34
N VAL A 192 -8.99 17.68 25.40
CA VAL A 192 -8.11 18.85 25.59
C VAL A 192 -8.89 20.16 25.74
N ARG A 193 -8.29 21.10 26.47
CA ARG A 193 -8.74 22.49 26.65
C ARG A 193 -7.55 23.43 26.50
N LEU A 194 -7.78 24.63 25.96
CA LEU A 194 -6.77 25.68 25.95
C LEU A 194 -6.91 26.56 27.20
N ASN A 195 -5.91 26.54 28.08
CA ASN A 195 -5.86 27.35 29.30
C ASN A 195 -4.66 28.31 29.22
N LYS A 196 -4.93 29.62 29.12
CA LYS A 196 -3.91 30.69 29.02
C LYS A 196 -2.83 30.45 27.95
N GLY A 197 -3.21 29.83 26.82
CA GLY A 197 -2.29 29.53 25.71
C GLY A 197 -1.55 28.20 25.81
N VAL A 198 -1.73 27.45 26.90
CA VAL A 198 -1.21 26.09 27.08
C VAL A 198 -2.34 25.10 26.84
N ILE A 199 -2.05 24.01 26.12
CA ILE A 199 -3.01 22.92 25.93
C ILE A 199 -2.97 22.06 27.19
N GLU A 200 -4.11 21.85 27.83
CA GLU A 200 -4.25 21.00 29.01
C GLU A 200 -5.18 19.83 28.69
N LEU A 201 -4.79 18.64 29.13
CA LEU A 201 -5.62 17.45 29.10
C LEU A 201 -6.57 17.48 30.32
N VAL A 202 -7.87 17.39 30.07
CA VAL A 202 -8.94 17.53 31.08
C VAL A 202 -9.11 16.28 31.94
N SER A 203 -8.72 15.12 31.41
CA SER A 203 -8.78 13.83 32.09
C SER A 203 -7.76 12.89 31.47
N ASP A 204 -7.34 11.86 32.21
CA ASP A 204 -6.48 10.81 31.67
C ASP A 204 -7.01 10.24 30.35
N PHE A 205 -6.10 10.00 29.42
CA PHE A 205 -6.43 9.52 28.09
C PHE A 205 -5.51 8.38 27.66
N VAL A 206 -6.10 7.22 27.42
CA VAL A 206 -5.39 6.06 26.86
C VAL A 206 -5.32 6.20 25.35
N VAL A 207 -4.12 6.37 24.81
CA VAL A 207 -3.89 6.50 23.37
C VAL A 207 -3.96 5.13 22.70
N CYS A 208 -3.29 4.13 23.28
CA CYS A 208 -3.31 2.76 22.81
C CYS A 208 -3.03 1.77 23.94
N GLU A 209 -3.50 0.54 23.75
CA GLU A 209 -3.20 -0.59 24.62
C GLU A 209 -2.28 -1.58 23.90
N GLU A 210 -1.42 -2.23 24.67
CA GLU A 210 -0.53 -3.28 24.19
C GLU A 210 -1.32 -4.43 23.53
N GLY A 211 -0.84 -4.92 22.40
CA GLY A 211 -1.44 -6.05 21.67
C GLY A 211 -2.68 -5.71 20.85
N LYS A 212 -3.20 -4.47 20.90
CA LYS A 212 -4.34 -4.04 20.07
C LYS A 212 -3.90 -3.30 18.80
N PRO A 213 -4.65 -3.42 17.68
CA PRO A 213 -4.37 -2.67 16.47
C PRO A 213 -4.64 -1.18 16.67
N LEU A 214 -3.72 -0.33 16.22
CA LEU A 214 -3.82 1.11 16.37
C LEU A 214 -4.93 1.73 15.50
N SER A 215 -5.74 2.59 16.11
CA SER A 215 -6.69 3.43 15.38
C SER A 215 -5.98 4.53 14.57
N PRO A 216 -6.63 5.10 13.54
CA PRO A 216 -6.10 6.25 12.81
C PRO A 216 -5.74 7.41 13.72
N GLU A 217 -6.58 7.69 14.71
CA GLU A 217 -6.42 8.77 15.68
C GLU A 217 -5.21 8.51 16.58
N ALA A 218 -5.11 7.31 17.17
CA ALA A 218 -3.99 6.91 18.02
C ALA A 218 -2.65 7.01 17.28
N SER A 219 -2.58 6.52 16.03
CA SER A 219 -1.34 6.57 15.24
C SER A 219 -0.85 8.01 14.98
N ARG A 220 -1.77 8.98 14.86
CA ARG A 220 -1.41 10.40 14.70
C ARG A 220 -0.92 11.00 16.01
N ILE A 221 -1.56 10.67 17.12
CA ILE A 221 -1.15 11.13 18.45
C ILE A 221 0.24 10.58 18.80
N LEU A 222 0.47 9.28 18.62
CA LEU A 222 1.77 8.65 18.85
C LEU A 222 2.90 9.29 18.02
N ARG A 223 2.60 9.65 16.77
CA ARG A 223 3.55 10.37 15.92
C ARG A 223 3.90 11.76 16.47
N LEU A 224 2.92 12.47 17.03
CA LEU A 224 3.15 13.78 17.65
C LEU A 224 3.92 13.66 18.98
N LEU A 225 3.70 12.58 19.73
CA LEU A 225 4.44 12.29 20.96
C LEU A 225 5.88 11.84 20.71
N GLY A 226 6.23 11.47 19.47
CA GLY A 226 7.57 10.97 19.15
C GLY A 226 7.75 9.46 19.37
N ASN A 227 6.68 8.74 19.73
CA ASN A 227 6.74 7.32 20.09
C ASN A 227 6.82 6.45 18.83
N LYS A 228 7.94 5.74 18.68
CA LYS A 228 8.22 4.86 17.54
C LYS A 228 7.98 3.40 17.93
N MET A 229 6.81 2.89 17.59
CA MET A 229 6.38 1.52 17.91
C MET A 229 6.43 0.55 16.73
N ALA A 230 6.85 1.01 15.54
CA ALA A 230 7.01 0.13 14.38
C ALA A 230 8.48 -0.06 14.09
N THR A 231 8.94 -1.31 14.16
CA THR A 231 10.29 -1.67 13.79
C THR A 231 10.31 -2.15 12.35
N PHE A 232 11.19 -1.56 11.54
CA PHE A 232 11.55 -2.02 10.22
C PHE A 232 12.68 -3.04 10.34
N ARG A 233 12.37 -4.30 10.02
CA ARG A 233 13.33 -5.40 9.94
C ARG A 233 13.26 -6.08 8.58
N LEU A 234 14.37 -6.70 8.19
CA LEU A 234 14.47 -7.54 7.01
C LEU A 234 14.69 -8.99 7.46
N HIS A 235 13.91 -9.92 6.92
CA HIS A 235 14.02 -11.33 7.22
C HIS A 235 14.38 -12.10 5.97
N VAL A 236 15.48 -12.85 6.00
CA VAL A 236 15.88 -13.70 4.88
C VAL A 236 15.00 -14.95 4.85
N ILE A 237 14.36 -15.21 3.72
CA ILE A 237 13.46 -16.36 3.53
C ILE A 237 14.22 -17.54 2.93
N CYS A 238 14.96 -17.30 1.85
CA CYS A 238 15.73 -18.34 1.19
C CYS A 238 16.96 -17.75 0.50
N ARG A 239 17.88 -18.66 0.19
CA ARG A 239 19.07 -18.43 -0.58
C ARG A 239 19.10 -19.41 -1.74
N TRP A 240 19.38 -18.89 -2.92
CA TRP A 240 19.69 -19.68 -4.10
C TRP A 240 21.12 -19.38 -4.54
N SER A 241 21.82 -20.45 -4.89
CA SER A 241 23.12 -20.46 -5.55
C SER A 241 23.06 -21.47 -6.70
N PRO A 242 24.00 -21.42 -7.67
CA PRO A 242 24.01 -22.35 -8.79
C PRO A 242 24.06 -23.83 -8.39
N GLU A 243 24.66 -24.12 -7.23
CA GLU A 243 24.88 -25.48 -6.74
C GLU A 243 23.83 -25.91 -5.71
N ASP A 244 23.25 -24.96 -4.98
CA ASP A 244 22.42 -25.25 -3.81
C ASP A 244 21.28 -24.24 -3.61
N PHE A 245 20.18 -24.72 -3.02
CA PHE A 245 19.01 -23.94 -2.64
C PHE A 245 18.65 -24.22 -1.18
N GLU A 246 18.76 -23.19 -0.34
CA GLU A 246 18.55 -23.27 1.09
C GLU A 246 17.34 -22.41 1.50
N VAL A 247 16.40 -22.99 2.25
CA VAL A 247 15.32 -22.23 2.91
C VAL A 247 15.82 -21.85 4.31
N LEU A 248 15.79 -20.56 4.63
CA LEU A 248 16.36 -19.99 5.86
C LEU A 248 15.29 -19.50 6.84
N LYS A 249 14.01 -19.50 6.44
CA LYS A 249 12.90 -19.14 7.31
C LYS A 249 12.49 -20.31 8.19
N GLU A 250 12.50 -20.11 9.51
CA GLU A 250 11.91 -21.04 10.47
C GLU A 250 10.41 -21.22 10.16
N GLY A 251 9.99 -22.46 9.87
CA GLY A 251 8.60 -22.83 9.61
C GLY A 251 8.17 -22.98 8.14
N LEU A 252 9.10 -22.90 7.17
CA LEU A 252 8.85 -23.32 5.78
C LEU A 252 9.73 -24.53 5.45
N GLU A 253 9.13 -25.73 5.43
CA GLU A 253 9.84 -26.94 5.01
C GLU A 253 9.82 -27.07 3.48
N LEU A 254 10.86 -27.70 2.91
CA LEU A 254 10.99 -27.90 1.46
C LEU A 254 9.77 -28.64 0.86
N SER A 255 9.06 -29.45 1.65
CA SER A 255 7.84 -30.17 1.29
C SER A 255 6.68 -29.26 0.88
N ASP A 256 6.60 -28.05 1.43
CA ASP A 256 5.53 -27.08 1.11
C ASP A 256 5.73 -26.44 -0.27
N ILE A 257 6.98 -26.43 -0.75
CA ILE A 257 7.39 -25.83 -2.03
C ILE A 257 7.14 -26.78 -3.19
N GLU A 258 7.24 -28.11 -2.98
CA GLU A 258 6.95 -29.11 -4.00
C GLU A 258 5.45 -29.36 -4.19
N SER A 259 4.64 -29.09 -3.15
CA SER A 259 3.19 -29.36 -3.14
C SER A 259 2.31 -28.25 -3.73
N SER A 260 2.90 -27.09 -4.10
CA SER A 260 2.20 -25.89 -4.61
C SER A 260 2.52 -25.53 -6.07
#